data_AF-A0A413CR91-F1
#
_entry.id   AF-A0A413CR91-F1
#
_cell.length_a   1.000
_cell.length_b   1.000
_cell.length_c   1.000
_cell.angle_alpha   90.00
_cell.angle_beta   90.00
_cell.angle_gamma   90.00
#
_symmetry.space_group_name_H-M   'P 1'
#
loop_
_entity.id
_entity.type
_entity.pdbx_description
1 polymer ?
#
loop_
_entity_poly.entity_id
_entity_poly.type
_entity_poly.pdbx_seq_one_letter_code
_entity_poly.pdbx_strand_id
1 'polypeptide(L)'
;MENSKREIESFLYLYPSAIKYYDSIKYNQQKVSNKQLKQMETFYGILIDIVNDWMKVLLKDEIVIIKYKYFNCLNYTQIAIEANYSNHSSIIKKKDKILAKIQHYRRYYI
;
A
#
# COMPACT_ATOMS: atom_id res chain seq x y z
N MET A 1 -2.39 -18.52 7.69
CA MET A 1 -1.87 -17.79 6.50
C MET A 1 -2.79 -16.67 6.00
N GLU A 2 -4.08 -16.65 6.35
CA GLU A 2 -5.03 -15.57 6.01
C GLU A 2 -4.70 -14.22 6.69
N ASN A 3 -4.20 -14.28 7.93
CA ASN A 3 -3.77 -13.09 8.70
C ASN A 3 -2.70 -12.26 7.97
N SER A 4 -1.84 -12.90 7.18
CA SER A 4 -0.76 -12.22 6.44
C SER A 4 -1.27 -11.43 5.24
N LYS A 5 -2.36 -11.87 4.57
CA LYS A 5 -2.98 -11.09 3.48
C LYS A 5 -3.72 -9.88 4.03
N ARG A 6 -4.47 -10.05 5.13
CA ARG A 6 -5.16 -8.94 5.79
C ARG A 6 -4.18 -7.87 6.29
N GLU A 7 -3.03 -8.29 6.83
CA GLU A 7 -1.96 -7.38 7.22
C GLU A 7 -1.41 -6.59 6.02
N ILE A 8 -1.12 -7.25 4.90
CA ILE A 8 -0.70 -6.57 3.65
C ILE A 8 -1.75 -5.54 3.23
N GLU A 9 -3.04 -5.93 3.22
CA GLU A 9 -4.13 -5.01 2.87
C GLU A 9 -4.20 -3.81 3.83
N SER A 10 -4.03 -4.02 5.14
CA SER A 10 -3.98 -2.93 6.12
C SER A 10 -2.85 -1.94 5.83
N PHE A 11 -1.64 -2.43 5.52
CA PHE A 11 -0.51 -1.56 5.16
C PHE A 11 -0.80 -0.77 3.88
N LEU A 12 -1.36 -1.42 2.86
CA LEU A 12 -1.75 -0.76 1.61
C LEU A 12 -2.83 0.30 1.83
N TYR A 13 -3.81 0.05 2.70
CA TYR A 13 -4.84 1.02 3.07
C TYR A 13 -4.30 2.22 3.85
N LEU A 14 -3.32 1.99 4.74
CA LEU A 14 -2.72 3.05 5.54
C LEU A 14 -1.73 3.92 4.75
N TYR A 15 -1.14 3.38 3.70
CA TYR A 15 -0.06 4.02 2.94
C TYR A 15 -0.34 5.47 2.47
N PRO A 16 -1.49 5.81 1.87
CA PRO A 16 -1.75 7.19 1.43
C PRO A 16 -1.78 8.18 2.59
N SER A 17 -2.34 7.75 3.72
CA SER A 17 -2.38 8.55 4.95
C SER A 17 -1.00 8.65 5.58
N ALA A 18 -0.24 7.54 5.58
CA ALA A 18 1.13 7.51 6.10
C ALA A 18 2.04 8.51 5.38
N ILE A 19 1.97 8.62 4.04
CA ILE A 19 2.71 9.64 3.28
C ILE A 19 2.35 11.05 3.77
N LYS A 20 1.06 11.37 3.82
CA LYS A 20 0.60 12.70 4.26
C LYS A 20 1.06 13.04 5.67
N TYR A 21 0.99 12.08 6.59
CA TYR A 21 1.44 12.28 7.97
C TYR A 21 2.96 12.39 8.08
N TYR A 22 3.70 11.55 7.35
CA TYR A 22 5.16 11.61 7.32
C TYR A 22 5.66 12.99 6.85
N ASP A 23 5.10 13.51 5.75
CA ASP A 23 5.48 14.83 5.21
C ASP A 23 5.13 15.96 6.19
N SER A 24 3.95 15.89 6.82
CA SER A 24 3.53 16.87 7.84
C SER A 24 4.43 16.85 9.08
N ILE A 25 4.79 15.66 9.58
CA ILE A 25 5.66 15.52 10.75
C ILE A 25 7.07 16.03 10.43
N LYS A 26 7.62 15.66 9.28
CA LYS A 26 8.96 16.09 8.84
C LYS A 26 9.03 17.61 8.73
N TYR A 27 7.99 18.26 8.19
CA TYR A 27 7.89 19.71 8.17
C TYR A 27 7.85 20.33 9.57
N ASN A 28 7.07 19.75 10.49
CA ASN A 28 6.94 20.28 11.86
C ASN A 28 8.22 20.10 12.69
N GLN A 29 8.96 18.99 12.51
CA GLN A 29 10.22 18.76 13.22
C GLN A 29 11.34 19.72 12.83
N GLN A 30 11.31 20.27 11.62
CA GLN A 30 12.24 21.34 11.23
C GLN A 30 12.09 22.59 12.12
N LYS A 31 10.93 22.78 12.74
CA LYS A 31 10.63 23.93 13.59
C LYS A 31 10.81 23.63 15.07
N VAL A 32 10.41 22.44 15.54
CA VAL A 32 10.48 22.05 16.96
C VAL A 32 10.82 20.56 17.09
N SER A 33 11.91 20.26 17.79
CA SER A 33 12.27 18.87 18.11
C SER A 33 11.33 18.29 19.16
N ASN A 34 10.60 17.23 18.82
CA ASN A 34 9.71 16.52 19.72
C ASN A 34 9.91 15.00 19.57
N LYS A 35 10.23 14.32 20.68
CA LYS A 35 10.51 12.89 20.71
C LYS A 35 9.35 12.02 20.21
N GLN A 36 8.11 12.38 20.52
CA GLN A 36 6.93 11.63 20.08
C GLN A 36 6.72 11.79 18.57
N LEU A 37 6.88 13.01 18.05
CA LEU A 37 6.84 13.25 16.60
C LEU A 37 7.91 12.44 15.88
N LYS A 38 9.12 12.33 16.46
CA LYS A 38 10.21 11.53 15.90
C LYS A 38 9.87 10.03 15.83
N GLN A 39 9.22 9.50 16.87
CA GLN A 39 8.76 8.11 16.86
C GLN A 39 7.70 7.87 15.79
N MET A 40 6.75 8.79 15.63
CA MET A 40 5.72 8.70 14.59
C MET A 40 6.31 8.82 13.18
N GLU A 41 7.28 9.73 12.97
CA GLU A 41 8.03 9.84 11.72
C GLU A 41 8.69 8.51 11.35
N THR A 42 9.44 7.91 12.29
CA THR A 42 10.07 6.61 12.08
C THR A 42 9.05 5.53 11.73
N PHE A 43 7.93 5.47 12.46
CA PHE A 43 6.87 4.49 12.21
C PHE A 43 6.28 4.63 10.79
N TYR A 44 5.86 5.83 10.41
CA TYR A 44 5.29 6.05 9.07
C TYR A 44 6.33 5.87 7.96
N GLY A 45 7.59 6.25 8.20
CA GLY A 45 8.69 6.01 7.28
C GLY A 45 8.87 4.52 6.99
N ILE A 46 8.92 3.68 8.04
CA ILE A 46 9.02 2.22 7.87
C ILE A 46 7.84 1.66 7.09
N LEU A 47 6.61 2.11 7.38
CA LEU A 47 5.42 1.67 6.64
C LEU A 47 5.52 2.03 5.14
N ILE A 48 5.93 3.26 4.84
CA ILE A 48 6.11 3.76 3.47
C ILE A 48 7.18 2.93 2.75
N ASP A 49 8.32 2.68 3.39
CA ASP A 49 9.42 1.90 2.81
C ASP A 49 9.01 0.46 2.49
N ILE A 50 8.32 -0.20 3.42
CA ILE A 50 7.80 -1.56 3.22
C ILE A 50 6.87 -1.61 2.00
N VAL A 51 5.92 -0.67 1.90
CA VAL A 51 4.97 -0.66 0.78
C VAL A 51 5.69 -0.30 -0.52
N ASN A 52 6.63 0.63 -0.51
CA ASN A 52 7.45 0.97 -1.68
C ASN A 52 8.24 -0.24 -2.19
N ASP A 53 8.81 -1.04 -1.29
CA ASP A 53 9.52 -2.26 -1.65
C ASP A 53 8.58 -3.30 -2.26
N TRP A 54 7.36 -3.45 -1.74
CA TRP A 54 6.35 -4.30 -2.37
C TRP A 54 5.98 -3.82 -3.78
N MET A 55 5.92 -2.50 -4.02
CA MET A 55 5.63 -1.98 -5.36
C MET A 55 6.72 -2.32 -6.38
N LYS A 56 8.00 -2.43 -5.96
CA LYS A 56 9.13 -2.75 -6.87
C LYS A 56 9.02 -4.12 -7.52
N VAL A 57 8.35 -5.08 -6.87
CA VAL A 57 8.19 -6.45 -7.41
C VAL A 57 6.95 -6.62 -8.29
N LEU A 58 6.08 -5.61 -8.35
CA LEU A 58 4.83 -5.65 -9.11
C LEU A 58 5.02 -5.15 -10.54
N LEU A 59 4.25 -5.73 -11.45
CA LEU A 59 4.14 -5.21 -12.82
C LEU A 59 3.34 -3.89 -12.84
N LYS A 60 3.48 -3.11 -13.91
CA LYS A 60 2.81 -1.81 -14.03
C LYS A 60 1.28 -1.92 -13.90
N ASP A 61 0.67 -2.92 -14.52
CA ASP A 61 -0.78 -3.21 -14.43
C ASP A 61 -1.18 -3.60 -12.99
N GLU A 62 -0.35 -4.36 -12.31
CA GLU A 62 -0.58 -4.77 -10.92
C GLU A 62 -0.54 -3.57 -9.97
N ILE A 63 0.40 -2.65 -10.17
CA ILE A 63 0.50 -1.40 -9.40
C ILE A 63 -0.77 -0.55 -9.57
N VAL A 64 -1.30 -0.45 -10.79
CA VAL A 64 -2.53 0.31 -11.07
C VAL A 64 -3.71 -0.22 -10.27
N ILE A 65 -3.90 -1.55 -10.23
CA ILE A 65 -4.97 -2.17 -9.45
C ILE A 65 -4.83 -1.87 -7.96
N ILE A 66 -3.61 -1.93 -7.41
CA ILE A 66 -3.35 -1.60 -6.01
C ILE A 66 -3.64 -0.13 -5.71
N LYS A 67 -3.17 0.79 -6.56
CA LYS A 67 -3.43 2.23 -6.41
C LYS A 67 -4.93 2.52 -6.41
N TYR A 68 -5.65 2.03 -7.42
CA TYR A 68 -7.08 2.26 -7.49
C TYR A 68 -7.83 1.67 -6.29
N LYS A 69 -7.49 0.45 -5.87
CA LYS A 69 -8.20 -0.20 -4.78
C LYS A 69 -7.91 0.42 -3.41
N TYR A 70 -6.65 0.64 -3.08
CA TYR A 70 -6.23 0.96 -1.72
C TYR A 70 -5.89 2.45 -1.54
N PHE A 71 -5.44 3.14 -2.60
CA PHE A 71 -5.05 4.55 -2.49
C PHE A 71 -6.17 5.49 -2.88
N ASN A 72 -6.94 5.11 -3.91
CA ASN A 72 -8.10 5.87 -4.38
C ASN A 72 -9.43 5.33 -3.83
N CYS A 73 -9.41 4.19 -3.12
CA CYS A 73 -10.58 3.56 -2.51
C CYS A 73 -11.72 3.22 -3.50
N LEU A 74 -11.38 2.94 -4.77
CA LEU A 74 -12.38 2.57 -5.77
C LEU A 74 -12.97 1.18 -5.50
N ASN A 75 -14.23 1.00 -5.87
CA ASN A 75 -14.87 -0.32 -5.86
C ASN A 75 -14.47 -1.16 -7.09
N TYR A 76 -14.66 -2.47 -7.05
CA TYR A 76 -14.16 -3.36 -8.11
C TYR A 76 -14.80 -3.11 -9.48
N THR A 77 -16.03 -2.58 -9.53
CA THR A 77 -16.69 -2.20 -10.78
C THR A 77 -16.03 -0.98 -11.40
N GLN A 78 -15.77 0.06 -10.60
CA GLN A 78 -15.03 1.25 -11.04
C GLN A 78 -13.64 0.87 -11.52
N ILE A 79 -12.91 0.03 -10.78
CA ILE A 79 -11.58 -0.44 -11.19
C ILE A 79 -11.65 -1.19 -12.53
N ALA A 80 -12.66 -2.03 -12.74
CA ALA A 80 -12.79 -2.76 -14.00
C ALA A 80 -12.99 -1.81 -15.18
N ILE A 81 -13.78 -0.75 -15.00
CA ILE A 81 -13.98 0.29 -16.02
C ILE A 81 -12.66 1.04 -16.28
N GLU A 82 -12.04 1.61 -15.24
CA GLU A 82 -10.83 2.43 -15.35
C GLU A 82 -9.63 1.66 -15.92
N ALA A 83 -9.52 0.37 -15.61
CA ALA A 83 -8.42 -0.48 -16.06
C ALA A 83 -8.75 -1.32 -17.31
N ASN A 84 -9.90 -1.10 -17.97
CA ASN A 84 -10.36 -1.84 -19.16
C ASN A 84 -10.43 -3.37 -18.98
N TYR A 85 -10.89 -3.83 -17.81
CA TYR A 85 -11.18 -5.25 -17.57
C TYR A 85 -12.64 -5.57 -17.89
N SER A 86 -12.86 -6.79 -18.37
CA SER A 86 -14.18 -7.27 -18.77
C SER A 86 -15.22 -7.32 -17.65
N ASN A 87 -14.81 -7.54 -16.40
CA ASN A 87 -15.70 -7.54 -15.23
C ASN A 87 -14.94 -7.39 -13.91
N HIS A 88 -15.69 -7.05 -12.86
CA HIS A 88 -15.17 -6.86 -11.50
C HIS A 88 -14.58 -8.17 -10.91
N SER A 89 -15.08 -9.34 -11.31
CA SER A 89 -14.58 -10.63 -10.79
C SER A 89 -13.16 -10.91 -11.26
N SER A 90 -12.80 -10.50 -12.48
CA SER A 90 -11.43 -10.54 -13.01
C SER A 90 -10.48 -9.69 -12.17
N ILE A 91 -10.92 -8.50 -11.73
CA ILE A 91 -10.15 -7.64 -10.83
C ILE A 91 -9.93 -8.29 -9.48
N ILE A 92 -10.95 -8.89 -8.87
CA ILE A 92 -10.82 -9.58 -7.57
C ILE A 92 -9.77 -10.69 -7.66
N LYS A 93 -9.86 -11.54 -8.68
CA LYS A 93 -8.88 -12.62 -8.92
C LYS A 93 -7.47 -12.09 -9.12
N LYS A 94 -7.31 -10.99 -9.87
CA LYS A 94 -6.01 -10.37 -10.13
C LYS A 94 -5.45 -9.75 -8.84
N LYS A 95 -6.26 -9.04 -8.05
CA LYS A 95 -5.90 -8.51 -6.72
C LYS A 95 -5.42 -9.63 -5.80
N ASP A 96 -6.12 -10.75 -5.72
CA ASP A 96 -5.71 -11.87 -4.85
C ASP A 96 -4.37 -12.50 -5.26
N LYS A 97 -4.08 -12.56 -6.58
CA LYS A 97 -2.77 -12.98 -7.10
C LYS A 97 -1.68 -11.99 -6.74
N ILE A 98 -1.94 -10.69 -6.83
CA ILE A 98 -1.01 -9.63 -6.43
C ILE A 98 -0.67 -9.76 -4.94
N LEU A 99 -1.68 -9.89 -4.08
CA LEU A 99 -1.46 -10.08 -2.64
C LEU A 99 -0.66 -11.35 -2.33
N ALA A 100 -0.92 -12.45 -3.05
CA ALA A 100 -0.13 -13.68 -2.91
C ALA A 100 1.33 -13.50 -3.34
N LYS A 101 1.57 -12.71 -4.40
CA LYS A 101 2.93 -12.38 -4.88
C LYS A 101 3.70 -11.55 -3.85
N ILE A 102 3.06 -10.52 -3.26
CA ILE A 102 3.64 -9.73 -2.18
C ILE A 102 3.94 -10.62 -0.95
N GLN A 103 2.98 -11.47 -0.57
CA GLN A 103 3.15 -12.40 0.55
C GLN A 103 4.32 -13.36 0.34
N HIS A 104 4.47 -13.88 -0.89
CA HIS A 104 5.61 -14.72 -1.26
C HIS A 104 6.92 -13.94 -1.14
N TYR A 105 7.00 -12.73 -1.71
CA TYR A 105 8.18 -11.88 -1.61
C TYR A 105 8.58 -11.62 -0.14
N ARG A 106 7.62 -11.20 0.70
CA ARG A 106 7.87 -10.95 2.13
C ARG A 106 8.44 -12.19 2.84
N ARG A 107 8.00 -13.40 2.50
CA ARG A 107 8.44 -14.61 3.19
C ARG A 107 9.92 -14.96 2.93
N TYR A 108 10.47 -14.55 1.79
CA TYR A 108 11.79 -14.99 1.34
C TYR A 108 12.84 -13.89 1.32
N TYR A 109 12.43 -12.61 1.35
CA TYR A 109 13.32 -11.47 1.14
C TYR A 109 13.23 -10.39 2.22
N ILE A 110 12.36 -10.57 3.23
CA ILE A 110 12.21 -9.70 4.41
C ILE A 110 12.23 -10.59 5.66
#